data_AF-A0A645J9F8-F1
#
_entry.id   AF-A0A645J9F8-F1
#
_cell.length_a   1.000
_cell.length_b   1.000
_cell.length_c   1.000
_cell.angle_alpha   90.00
_cell.angle_beta   90.00
_cell.angle_gamma   90.00
#
_symmetry.space_group_name_H-M   'P 1'
#
loop_
_entity.id
_entity.type
_entity.pdbx_description
1 polymer ?
#
loop_
_entity_poly.entity_id
_entity_poly.type
_entity_poly.pdbx_seq_one_letter_code
_entity_poly.pdbx_strand_id
1 'polypeptide(L)'
;MFEAKATSTDKLKQSVLSEEQTNRLASHYYLGAICGVCCSIGKTYAFVPWSAWEQMKEAYGRKYLTEKDLATFAVKTPGYVDFLGGLADERIFSTSD
;
A
#
# COMPACT_ATOMS: atom_id res chain seq x y z
N MET A 1 -10.99 2.17 0.59
CA MET A 1 -10.81 2.03 -0.86
C MET A 1 -9.43 1.43 -1.12
N PHE A 2 -9.28 0.49 -2.05
CA PHE A 2 -7.95 -0.06 -2.36
C PHE A 2 -7.82 -0.45 -3.83
N GLU A 3 -6.58 -0.55 -4.27
CA GLU A 3 -6.18 -1.19 -5.52
C GLU A 3 -5.33 -2.42 -5.23
N ALA A 4 -5.35 -3.41 -6.14
CA ALA A 4 -4.57 -4.63 -6.01
C ALA A 4 -3.50 -4.72 -7.10
N LYS A 5 -2.23 -4.88 -6.72
CA LYS A 5 -1.10 -4.89 -7.66
C LYS A 5 -0.05 -5.94 -7.28
N ALA A 6 0.49 -6.65 -8.25
CA ALA A 6 1.58 -7.60 -8.02
C ALA A 6 2.66 -7.39 -9.08
N THR A 7 3.88 -7.79 -8.75
CA THR A 7 4.97 -7.87 -9.71
C THR A 7 5.75 -9.16 -9.51
N SER A 8 6.22 -9.73 -10.61
CA SER A 8 7.16 -10.85 -10.63
C SER A 8 8.63 -10.41 -10.62
N THR A 9 8.89 -9.10 -10.71
CA THR A 9 10.23 -8.52 -10.59
C THR A 9 10.56 -8.14 -9.15
N ASP A 10 11.72 -7.55 -8.92
CA ASP A 10 12.19 -7.08 -7.62
C ASP A 10 11.60 -5.73 -7.17
N LYS A 11 10.81 -5.07 -8.03
CA LYS A 11 10.34 -3.69 -7.83
C LYS A 11 8.89 -3.48 -8.21
N LEU A 12 8.12 -2.88 -7.30
CA LEU A 12 6.78 -2.40 -7.56
C LEU A 12 6.81 -0.88 -7.74
N LYS A 13 6.70 -0.42 -8.99
CA LYS A 13 6.75 1.01 -9.33
C LYS A 13 5.46 1.72 -8.91
N GLN A 14 5.54 2.99 -8.49
CA GLN A 14 4.36 3.82 -8.22
C GLN A 14 3.43 3.90 -9.45
N SER A 15 4.02 3.91 -10.65
CA SER A 15 3.32 3.96 -11.95
C SER A 15 2.56 2.69 -12.35
N VAL A 16 2.50 1.67 -11.49
CA VAL A 16 1.61 0.51 -11.71
C VAL A 16 0.14 0.88 -11.48
N LEU A 17 -0.12 1.98 -10.75
CA LEU A 17 -1.42 2.64 -10.74
C LEU A 17 -1.53 3.50 -11.99
N SER A 18 -2.67 3.43 -12.67
CA SER A 18 -3.01 4.44 -13.68
C SER A 18 -3.24 5.80 -13.03
N GLU A 19 -3.28 6.85 -13.83
CA GLU A 19 -3.64 8.19 -13.37
C GLU A 19 -5.04 8.21 -12.75
N GLU A 20 -6.01 7.55 -13.37
CA GLU A 20 -7.37 7.44 -12.83
C GLU A 20 -7.38 6.74 -11.45
N GLN A 21 -6.67 5.64 -11.31
CA GLN A 21 -6.57 4.91 -10.03
C GLN A 21 -5.91 5.77 -8.95
N THR A 22 -4.84 6.47 -9.32
CA THR A 22 -4.12 7.42 -8.44
C THR A 22 -5.07 8.51 -7.97
N ASN A 23 -5.79 9.17 -8.89
CA ASN A 23 -6.71 10.26 -8.57
C ASN A 23 -7.89 9.79 -7.70
N ARG A 24 -8.42 8.58 -7.96
CA ARG A 24 -9.51 8.00 -7.16
C ARG A 24 -9.07 7.69 -5.75
N LEU A 25 -7.90 7.06 -5.57
CA LEU A 25 -7.35 6.75 -4.25
C LEU A 25 -7.06 8.03 -3.47
N ALA A 26 -6.39 9.00 -4.09
CA ALA A 26 -6.10 10.32 -3.51
C ALA A 26 -7.38 11.01 -3.04
N SER A 27 -8.38 11.14 -3.92
CA SER A 27 -9.62 11.84 -3.61
C SER A 27 -10.36 11.21 -2.42
N HIS A 28 -10.47 9.87 -2.37
CA HIS A 28 -11.13 9.19 -1.25
C HIS A 28 -10.31 9.31 0.04
N TYR A 29 -8.98 9.25 -0.05
CA TYR A 29 -8.09 9.42 1.10
C TYR A 29 -8.27 10.80 1.73
N TYR A 30 -8.25 11.86 0.91
CA TYR A 30 -8.44 13.23 1.38
C TYR A 30 -9.88 13.53 1.85
N LEU A 31 -10.85 12.66 1.53
CA LEU A 31 -12.20 12.67 2.10
C LEU A 31 -12.33 11.83 3.39
N GLY A 32 -11.23 11.32 3.93
CA GLY A 32 -11.19 10.58 5.20
C GLY A 32 -11.37 9.07 5.09
N ALA A 33 -11.39 8.51 3.88
CA ALA A 33 -11.45 7.06 3.73
C ALA A 33 -10.08 6.41 3.98
N ILE A 34 -10.08 5.21 4.58
CA ILE A 34 -8.90 4.34 4.60
C ILE A 34 -8.58 3.93 3.16
N CYS A 35 -7.42 4.36 2.66
CA CYS A 35 -6.98 4.12 1.30
C CYS A 35 -5.58 3.50 1.25
N GLY A 36 -5.32 2.67 0.25
CA GLY A 36 -4.02 2.05 0.06
C GLY A 36 -3.96 1.08 -1.11
N VAL A 37 -2.84 0.36 -1.21
CA VAL A 37 -2.58 -0.63 -2.24
C VAL A 37 -2.31 -1.98 -1.58
N CYS A 38 -3.14 -2.96 -1.89
CA CYS A 38 -2.90 -4.37 -1.59
C CYS A 38 -1.88 -4.90 -2.61
N CYS A 39 -0.69 -5.27 -2.18
CA CYS A 39 0.35 -5.63 -3.14
C CYS A 39 1.29 -6.74 -2.71
N SER A 40 2.01 -7.28 -3.71
CA SER A 40 3.01 -8.31 -3.51
C SER A 40 4.24 -8.14 -4.40
N ILE A 41 5.38 -8.51 -3.82
CA ILE A 41 6.65 -8.78 -4.50
C ILE A 41 7.10 -10.15 -4.00
N GLY A 42 7.25 -11.12 -4.90
CA GLY A 42 7.58 -12.49 -4.51
C GLY A 42 6.54 -13.10 -3.58
N LYS A 43 6.95 -13.48 -2.36
CA LYS A 43 6.08 -14.07 -1.32
C LYS A 43 5.69 -13.07 -0.22
N THR A 44 6.13 -11.82 -0.34
CA THR A 44 5.78 -10.76 0.61
C THR A 44 4.49 -10.11 0.16
N TYR A 45 3.47 -10.16 1.02
CA TYR A 45 2.17 -9.53 0.80
C TYR A 45 1.98 -8.40 1.80
N ALA A 46 1.49 -7.26 1.33
CA ALA A 46 1.36 -6.08 2.14
C ALA A 46 0.13 -5.25 1.78
N PHE A 47 -0.39 -4.52 2.77
CA PHE A 47 -1.27 -3.38 2.54
C PHE A 47 -0.44 -2.12 2.73
N VAL A 48 -0.09 -1.42 1.65
CA VAL A 48 0.65 -0.16 1.73
C VAL A 48 -0.36 1.00 1.85
N PRO A 49 -0.38 1.76 2.96
CA PRO A 49 -1.26 2.91 3.10
C PRO A 49 -1.01 3.97 2.02
N TRP A 50 -2.06 4.69 1.62
CA TRP A 50 -1.95 5.72 0.59
C TRP A 50 -0.90 6.78 0.93
N SER A 51 -0.82 7.23 2.19
CA SER A 51 0.18 8.19 2.65
C SER A 51 1.62 7.74 2.38
N ALA A 52 1.93 6.45 2.60
CA ALA A 52 3.22 5.87 2.30
C ALA A 52 3.43 5.67 0.79
N TRP A 53 2.37 5.33 0.06
CA TRP A 53 2.42 5.14 -1.39
C TRP A 53 2.67 6.44 -2.15
N GLU A 54 1.99 7.52 -1.77
CA GLU A 54 2.10 8.83 -2.38
C GLU A 54 3.49 9.42 -2.17
N GLN A 55 4.02 9.30 -0.94
CA GLN A 55 5.30 9.90 -0.51
C GLN A 55 6.54 9.03 -0.79
N MET A 56 6.47 8.06 -1.71
CA MET A 56 7.61 7.17 -1.98
C MET A 56 8.88 7.94 -2.37
N LYS A 57 8.74 9.02 -3.14
CA LYS A 57 9.90 9.78 -3.63
C LYS A 57 10.61 10.48 -2.47
N GLU A 58 9.85 11.03 -1.54
CA GLU A 58 10.30 11.74 -0.35
C GLU A 58 10.87 10.76 0.68
N ALA A 59 10.18 9.65 0.93
CA ALA A 59 10.57 8.65 1.93
C ALA A 59 11.76 7.78 1.51
N TYR A 60 11.86 7.42 0.22
CA TYR A 60 12.87 6.46 -0.26
C TYR A 60 13.85 7.05 -1.30
N GLY A 61 13.65 8.28 -1.75
CA GLY A 61 14.41 8.86 -2.86
C GLY A 61 14.02 8.33 -4.26
N ARG A 62 13.02 7.45 -4.35
CA ARG A 62 12.62 6.72 -5.57
C ARG A 62 11.12 6.45 -5.62
N LYS A 63 10.56 6.24 -6.82
CA LYS A 63 9.13 5.95 -7.05
C LYS A 63 8.84 4.47 -7.26
N TYR A 64 9.45 3.60 -6.45
CA TYR A 64 9.18 2.17 -6.44
C TYR A 64 9.50 1.60 -5.07
N LEU A 65 8.82 0.52 -4.69
CA LEU A 65 9.12 -0.30 -3.52
C LEU A 65 9.90 -1.55 -3.94
N THR A 66 10.81 -1.99 -3.08
CA THR A 66 11.44 -3.32 -3.09
C THR A 66 10.70 -4.23 -2.11
N GLU A 67 10.99 -5.54 -2.15
CA GLU A 67 10.45 -6.49 -1.18
C GLU A 67 10.77 -6.08 0.28
N LYS A 68 11.96 -5.52 0.53
CA LYS A 68 12.36 -5.02 1.85
C LYS A 68 11.49 -3.86 2.33
N ASP A 69 11.16 -2.91 1.44
CA ASP A 69 10.28 -1.80 1.81
C ASP A 69 8.87 -2.33 2.11
N LEU A 70 8.41 -3.28 1.28
CA LEU A 70 7.10 -3.92 1.38
C LEU A 70 6.91 -4.67 2.70
N ALA A 71 7.97 -5.30 3.23
CA ALA A 71 7.95 -6.05 4.48
C ALA A 71 7.54 -5.19 5.70
N THR A 72 7.75 -3.87 5.66
CA THR A 72 7.29 -2.93 6.70
C THR A 72 5.78 -2.91 6.85
N PHE A 73 5.06 -3.21 5.77
CA PHE A 73 3.61 -3.19 5.66
C PHE A 73 3.02 -4.59 5.51
N ALA A 74 3.81 -5.62 5.84
CA ALA A 74 3.44 -7.00 5.61
C ALA A 74 2.18 -7.39 6.39
N VAL A 75 1.30 -8.14 5.73
CA VAL A 75 0.05 -8.64 6.30
C VAL A 75 0.15 -10.13 6.60
N LYS A 76 -0.72 -10.61 7.49
CA LYS A 76 -0.75 -12.03 7.87
C LYS A 76 -1.25 -12.90 6.71
N THR A 77 -0.75 -14.13 6.67
CA THR A 77 -1.14 -15.13 5.66
C THR A 77 -1.54 -16.49 6.27
N PRO A 78 -2.58 -16.56 7.13
CA PRO A 78 -2.96 -17.79 7.86
C PRO A 78 -3.62 -18.88 7.00
N GLY A 79 -3.56 -18.77 5.66
CA GLY A 79 -4.29 -19.59 4.70
C GLY A 79 -4.95 -18.77 3.58
N TYR A 80 -5.03 -17.45 3.77
CA TYR A 80 -5.42 -16.43 2.79
C TYR A 80 -4.58 -15.16 3.06
N VAL A 81 -4.58 -14.19 2.15
CA VAL A 81 -3.88 -12.91 2.38
C VAL A 81 -4.81 -11.96 3.13
N ASP A 82 -4.50 -11.70 4.40
CA ASP A 82 -5.34 -10.90 5.29
C ASP A 82 -5.05 -9.40 5.19
N PHE A 83 -5.36 -8.78 4.06
CA PHE A 83 -5.12 -7.35 3.84
C PHE A 83 -5.86 -6.44 4.82
N LEU A 84 -6.99 -6.90 5.39
CA LEU A 84 -7.87 -6.08 6.20
C LEU A 84 -7.68 -6.30 7.70
N GLY A 85 -7.15 -7.45 8.14
CA GLY A 85 -7.02 -7.78 9.55
C GLY A 85 -6.10 -6.84 10.34
N GLY A 86 -5.16 -6.18 9.67
CA GLY A 86 -4.31 -5.14 10.26
C GLY A 86 -4.92 -3.74 10.27
N LEU A 87 -6.03 -3.48 9.57
CA LEU A 87 -6.64 -2.14 9.52
C LEU A 87 -7.31 -1.75 10.85
N ALA A 88 -7.65 -2.72 11.69
CA ALA A 88 -8.14 -2.49 13.05
C ALA A 88 -7.00 -2.13 14.04
N ASP A 89 -5.74 -2.14 13.58
CA ASP A 89 -4.58 -1.76 14.36
C ASP A 89 -4.34 -0.25 14.19
N GLU A 90 -4.65 0.53 15.24
CA GLU A 90 -4.51 1.99 15.27
C GLU A 90 -3.07 2.48 14.99
N ARG A 91 -2.08 1.58 15.09
CA ARG A 91 -0.69 1.88 14.71
C ARG A 91 -0.49 2.04 13.20
N ILE A 92 -1.40 1.50 12.39
CA ILE A 92 -1.35 1.55 10.91
C ILE A 92 -2.29 2.64 10.37
N PHE A 93 -3.44 2.87 11.05
CA PHE A 93 -4.38 3.94 10.72
C PHE A 93 -4.68 4.73 12.00
N SER A 94 -3.94 5.81 12.23
CA SER A 94 -4.30 6.79 13.26
C SER A 94 -5.58 7.48 12.81
N THR A 95 -6.70 7.20 13.45
CA THR A 95 -7.85 8.10 13.42
C THR A 95 -7.48 9.29 14.30
N SER A 96 -7.00 10.38 13.70
CA SER A 96 -6.93 11.64 14.41
C SER A 96 -8.37 12.12 14.63
N ASP A 97 -8.79 12.16 15.90
CA ASP A 97 -9.94 12.96 16.35
C ASP A 97 -9.64 14.48 16.20
#